data_AF-A0A1F6D8G0-F1
#
_entry.id   AF-A0A1F6D8G0-F1
#
_cell.length_a   1.000
_cell.length_b   1.000
_cell.length_c   1.000
_cell.angle_alpha   90.00
_cell.angle_beta   90.00
_cell.angle_gamma   90.00
#
_symmetry.space_group_name_H-M   'P 1'
#
loop_
_entity.id
_entity.type
_entity.pdbx_description
1 polymer ?
#
loop_
_entity_poly.entity_id
_entity_poly.type
_entity_poly.pdbx_seq_one_letter_code
_entity_poly.pdbx_strand_id
1 'polypeptide(L)'
;MSAFPFEDDPLKHHVRKEVWLPACRKRLDIIRSGNRQRNRRLRYFTFCATGAVDVLMLNVENVLTRSASDRFDTVTFFDLIEEDITETEKNIPGAAGIAGRFADVVLAARPEDIIDPLEPPTEEVASLTNLRAAALNGKCKAFVSRFPFDVINLDLYDYLFKNSEQVPGALINALRNVFAWQRREIEGYGPLPGFTLFFTTQIGPIGLNDDYQNMLLENMRHNLGELPELRDLLRTRTGSDDPEHILRTDFETFFKIAAPKFLVHTLQEQDWYVDPDEVFSIVEYSREHEAGNYTMLHIAMQVRRQYPRRENRPPNTQPDVTDAYRRVVSNIFSQNDPPITLASIDKNDLDQHMELIRSRRKKYRKEVGAEE
;
A
#
# COMPACT_ATOMS: atom_id res chain seq x y z
N MET A 1 -9.03 -15.14 -21.01
CA MET A 1 -8.82 -13.84 -20.36
C MET A 1 -9.94 -13.66 -19.34
N SER A 2 -9.70 -13.96 -18.06
CA SER A 2 -10.66 -13.55 -17.04
C SER A 2 -10.33 -12.13 -16.65
N ALA A 3 -11.16 -11.17 -17.07
CA ALA A 3 -11.08 -9.81 -16.53
C ALA A 3 -11.14 -9.90 -14.99
N PHE A 4 -10.34 -9.08 -14.30
CA PHE A 4 -10.39 -9.01 -12.85
C PHE A 4 -11.83 -8.69 -12.42
N PRO A 5 -12.52 -9.57 -11.66
CA PRO A 5 -13.98 -9.53 -11.53
C PRO A 5 -14.51 -8.28 -10.82
N PHE A 6 -13.63 -7.52 -10.16
CA PHE A 6 -13.98 -6.35 -9.34
C PHE A 6 -13.39 -5.04 -9.87
N GLU A 7 -13.08 -4.96 -11.17
CA GLU A 7 -12.51 -3.75 -11.77
C GLU A 7 -13.46 -2.53 -11.64
N ASP A 8 -14.73 -2.75 -11.92
CA ASP A 8 -15.83 -1.77 -11.84
C ASP A 8 -16.64 -1.88 -10.54
N ASP A 9 -16.04 -2.42 -9.46
CA ASP A 9 -16.70 -2.52 -8.15
C ASP A 9 -17.04 -1.12 -7.60
N PRO A 10 -18.33 -0.78 -7.44
CA PRO A 10 -18.76 0.56 -7.00
C PRO A 10 -18.34 0.86 -5.55
N LEU A 11 -18.25 -0.15 -4.68
CA LEU A 11 -17.79 0.04 -3.29
C LEU A 11 -16.32 0.44 -3.28
N LYS A 12 -15.49 -0.29 -4.05
CA LYS A 12 -14.08 0.07 -4.21
C LYS A 12 -13.91 1.43 -4.87
N HIS A 13 -14.72 1.75 -5.88
CA HIS A 13 -14.62 3.04 -6.55
C HIS A 13 -15.00 4.20 -5.62
N HIS A 14 -16.00 4.02 -4.75
CA HIS A 14 -16.31 4.98 -3.69
C HIS A 14 -15.12 5.20 -2.76
N VAL A 15 -14.47 4.12 -2.29
CA VAL A 15 -13.24 4.24 -1.46
C VAL A 15 -12.15 5.02 -2.20
N ARG A 16 -11.92 4.75 -3.49
CA ARG A 16 -10.95 5.48 -4.30
C ARG A 16 -11.28 6.98 -4.36
N LYS A 17 -12.55 7.34 -4.57
CA LYS A 17 -12.98 8.72 -4.72
C LYS A 17 -13.00 9.50 -3.40
N GLU A 18 -13.51 8.90 -2.34
CA GLU A 18 -13.74 9.60 -1.07
C GLU A 18 -12.55 9.49 -0.10
N VAL A 19 -11.70 8.47 -0.25
CA VAL A 19 -10.54 8.26 0.63
C VAL A 19 -9.24 8.50 -0.11
N TRP A 20 -9.02 7.85 -1.27
CA TRP A 20 -7.70 7.89 -1.90
C TRP A 20 -7.43 9.23 -2.56
N LEU A 21 -8.38 9.72 -3.34
CA LEU A 21 -8.24 10.95 -4.09
C LEU A 21 -7.93 12.16 -3.20
N PRO A 22 -8.65 12.41 -2.08
CA PRO A 22 -8.29 13.48 -1.14
C PRO A 22 -6.88 13.32 -0.56
N ALA A 23 -6.49 12.10 -0.18
CA ALA A 23 -5.16 11.83 0.36
C ALA A 23 -4.04 12.05 -0.68
N CYS A 24 -4.28 11.71 -1.95
CA CYS A 24 -3.34 11.98 -3.05
C CYS A 24 -3.25 13.47 -3.37
N ARG A 25 -4.38 14.21 -3.37
CA ARG A 25 -4.40 15.67 -3.55
C ARG A 25 -3.60 16.36 -2.45
N LYS A 26 -3.81 16.00 -1.19
CA LYS A 26 -3.05 16.53 -0.05
C LYS A 26 -1.55 16.27 -0.21
N ARG A 27 -1.16 15.05 -0.61
CA ARG A 27 0.24 14.72 -0.88
C ARG A 27 0.84 15.55 -2.01
N LEU A 28 0.08 15.76 -3.09
CA LEU A 28 0.50 16.62 -4.19
C LEU A 28 0.70 18.07 -3.74
N ASP A 29 -0.16 18.58 -2.87
CA ASP A 29 -0.02 19.94 -2.30
C ASP A 29 1.23 20.06 -1.43
N ILE A 30 1.57 19.04 -0.64
CA ILE A 30 2.82 18.97 0.12
C ILE A 30 4.04 19.00 -0.82
N ILE A 31 4.00 18.24 -1.92
CA ILE A 31 5.09 18.23 -2.92
C ILE A 31 5.25 19.61 -3.57
N ARG A 32 4.14 20.25 -3.95
CA ARG A 32 4.14 21.57 -4.61
C ARG A 32 4.57 22.70 -3.68
N SER A 33 4.17 22.64 -2.41
CA SER A 33 4.54 23.66 -1.41
C SER A 33 6.02 23.57 -1.00
N GLY A 34 6.57 22.36 -0.84
CA GLY A 34 7.96 22.16 -0.45
C GLY A 34 8.99 22.36 -1.57
N ASN A 35 8.59 22.27 -2.83
CA ASN A 35 9.50 22.26 -3.99
C ASN A 35 9.08 23.21 -5.13
N ARG A 36 8.67 24.45 -4.78
CA ARG A 36 8.20 25.46 -5.76
C ARG A 36 9.15 25.73 -6.93
N GLN A 37 10.46 25.50 -6.77
CA GLN A 37 11.45 25.74 -7.83
C GLN A 37 11.70 24.56 -8.76
N ARG A 38 11.27 23.33 -8.42
CA ARG A 38 11.67 22.12 -9.18
C ARG A 38 10.51 21.33 -9.81
N ASN A 39 9.26 21.81 -9.76
CA ASN A 39 8.09 21.26 -10.47
C ASN A 39 8.09 19.71 -10.61
N ARG A 40 8.32 19.00 -9.49
CA ARG A 40 8.33 17.54 -9.50
C ARG A 40 6.91 17.00 -9.67
N ARG A 41 6.75 15.98 -10.52
CA ARG A 41 5.51 15.20 -10.63
C ARG A 41 5.42 14.12 -9.55
N LEU A 42 4.20 13.80 -9.13
CA LEU A 42 3.92 12.75 -8.16
C LEU A 42 4.32 11.37 -8.72
N ARG A 43 5.08 10.59 -7.93
CA ARG A 43 5.48 9.21 -8.22
C ARG A 43 4.53 8.24 -7.52
N TYR A 44 3.88 7.36 -8.28
CA TYR A 44 2.80 6.50 -7.79
C TYR A 44 3.13 5.02 -8.01
N PHE A 45 2.99 4.23 -6.95
CA PHE A 45 3.13 2.78 -6.98
C PHE A 45 1.79 2.10 -6.69
N THR A 46 1.45 1.03 -7.44
CA THR A 46 0.19 0.30 -7.20
C THR A 46 0.23 -1.19 -7.58
N PHE A 47 -0.60 -1.99 -6.91
CA PHE A 47 -1.04 -3.27 -7.47
C PHE A 47 -2.19 -2.99 -8.43
N CYS A 48 -1.90 -3.10 -9.72
CA CYS A 48 -2.83 -2.69 -10.77
C CYS A 48 -3.58 -3.91 -11.28
N ALA A 49 -4.89 -3.77 -11.48
CA ALA A 49 -5.60 -4.64 -12.40
C ALA A 49 -5.45 -4.07 -13.81
N THR A 50 -5.66 -4.90 -14.85
CA THR A 50 -5.56 -4.52 -16.26
C THR A 50 -6.22 -3.18 -16.59
N GLY A 51 -7.35 -2.86 -15.96
CA GLY A 51 -8.08 -1.61 -16.12
C GLY A 51 -7.38 -0.32 -15.70
N ALA A 52 -6.40 -0.38 -14.81
CA ALA A 52 -5.71 0.78 -14.22
C ALA A 52 -6.64 1.89 -13.69
N VAL A 53 -7.78 1.49 -13.11
CA VAL A 53 -8.86 2.41 -12.69
C VAL A 53 -8.34 3.47 -11.71
N ASP A 54 -7.48 3.11 -10.77
CA ASP A 54 -6.88 4.03 -9.80
C ASP A 54 -5.96 5.07 -10.47
N VAL A 55 -5.06 4.64 -11.36
CA VAL A 55 -4.15 5.54 -12.08
C VAL A 55 -4.93 6.48 -12.99
N LEU A 56 -5.92 5.96 -13.72
CA LEU A 56 -6.75 6.74 -14.63
C LEU A 56 -7.66 7.71 -13.88
N MET A 57 -8.20 7.32 -12.73
CA MET A 57 -8.94 8.19 -11.82
C MET A 57 -8.08 9.37 -11.36
N LEU A 58 -6.87 9.10 -10.86
CA LEU A 58 -5.93 10.16 -10.48
C LEU A 58 -5.52 11.05 -11.65
N ASN A 59 -5.53 10.53 -12.89
CA ASN A 59 -5.27 11.31 -14.08
C ASN A 59 -6.45 12.19 -14.52
N VAL A 60 -7.68 11.66 -14.49
CA VAL A 60 -8.91 12.45 -14.71
C VAL A 60 -8.96 13.63 -13.74
N GLU A 61 -8.53 13.39 -12.50
CA GLU A 61 -8.52 14.37 -11.42
C GLU A 61 -7.26 15.26 -11.37
N ASN A 62 -6.40 15.19 -12.39
CA ASN A 62 -5.18 15.99 -12.53
C ASN A 62 -4.18 15.85 -11.36
N VAL A 63 -4.25 14.75 -10.61
CA VAL A 63 -3.30 14.41 -9.56
C VAL A 63 -2.08 13.73 -10.15
N LEU A 64 -2.29 12.79 -11.07
CA LEU A 64 -1.25 12.19 -11.91
C LEU A 64 -1.25 12.84 -13.29
N THR A 65 -0.09 13.34 -13.70
CA THR A 65 0.09 13.99 -15.00
C THR A 65 1.12 13.25 -15.85
N ARG A 66 0.78 13.04 -17.13
CA ARG A 66 1.69 12.47 -18.13
C ARG A 66 2.86 13.43 -18.36
N SER A 67 3.99 12.89 -18.82
CA SER A 67 5.19 13.66 -19.13
C SER A 67 4.99 14.52 -20.38
N ALA A 68 6.00 15.32 -20.75
CA ALA A 68 5.99 16.07 -22.00
C ALA A 68 5.91 15.17 -23.25
N SER A 69 6.35 13.92 -23.14
CA SER A 69 6.21 12.89 -24.17
C SER A 69 4.90 12.09 -24.04
N ASP A 70 3.94 12.63 -23.28
CA ASP A 70 2.65 12.01 -23.01
C ASP A 70 2.80 10.59 -22.45
N ARG A 71 3.62 10.38 -21.41
CA ARG A 71 3.82 9.06 -20.78
C ARG A 71 3.57 9.07 -19.28
N PHE A 72 3.10 7.95 -18.74
CA PHE A 72 2.95 7.68 -17.30
C PHE A 72 4.26 7.22 -16.64
N ASP A 73 5.38 7.85 -17.00
CA ASP A 73 6.74 7.52 -16.56
C ASP A 73 6.98 7.64 -15.02
N THR A 74 6.07 8.27 -14.28
CA THR A 74 6.09 8.34 -12.81
C THR A 74 5.26 7.24 -12.13
N VAL A 75 4.61 6.38 -12.91
CA VAL A 75 3.79 5.27 -12.42
C VAL A 75 4.58 3.97 -12.51
N THR A 76 4.56 3.19 -11.44
CA THR A 76 5.09 1.82 -11.41
C THR A 76 4.01 0.90 -10.86
N PHE A 77 3.85 -0.27 -11.47
CA PHE A 77 2.82 -1.21 -11.05
C PHE A 77 3.27 -2.65 -11.08
N PHE A 78 2.59 -3.51 -10.32
CA PHE A 78 2.75 -4.96 -10.39
C PHE A 78 1.50 -5.62 -10.96
N ASP A 79 1.75 -6.69 -11.70
CA ASP A 79 0.76 -7.70 -12.05
C ASP A 79 1.44 -9.09 -12.03
N LEU A 80 0.67 -10.18 -12.03
CA LEU A 80 1.22 -11.53 -11.87
C LEU A 80 1.94 -12.04 -13.12
N ILE A 81 1.43 -11.70 -14.30
CA ILE A 81 1.90 -12.22 -15.59
C ILE A 81 2.22 -11.08 -16.58
N GLU A 82 3.13 -11.33 -17.52
CA GLU A 82 3.64 -10.31 -18.47
C GLU A 82 2.55 -9.84 -19.45
N GLU A 83 1.57 -10.70 -19.77
CA GLU A 83 0.45 -10.36 -20.64
C GLU A 83 -0.43 -9.26 -20.01
N ASP A 84 -0.67 -9.35 -18.70
CA ASP A 84 -1.46 -8.36 -17.97
C ASP A 84 -0.69 -7.05 -17.81
N ILE A 85 0.64 -7.09 -17.70
CA ILE A 85 1.50 -5.91 -17.80
C ILE A 85 1.29 -5.22 -19.15
N THR A 86 1.37 -5.97 -20.24
CA THR A 86 1.22 -5.45 -21.61
C THR A 86 -0.15 -4.80 -21.81
N GLU A 87 -1.22 -5.46 -21.35
CA GLU A 87 -2.58 -4.92 -21.45
C GLU A 87 -2.80 -3.69 -20.55
N THR A 88 -2.15 -3.65 -19.38
CA THR A 88 -2.17 -2.49 -18.50
C THR A 88 -1.43 -1.31 -19.14
N GLU A 89 -0.27 -1.52 -19.76
CA GLU A 89 0.49 -0.46 -20.44
C GLU A 89 -0.28 0.15 -21.62
N LYS A 90 -1.12 -0.62 -22.32
CA LYS A 90 -2.06 -0.05 -23.32
C LYS A 90 -3.06 0.94 -22.71
N ASN A 91 -3.38 0.79 -21.44
CA ASN A 91 -4.28 1.69 -20.70
C ASN A 91 -3.54 2.87 -20.08
N ILE A 92 -2.28 2.70 -19.69
CA ILE A 92 -1.43 3.72 -19.06
C ILE A 92 -0.03 3.76 -19.74
N PRO A 93 0.06 4.28 -20.97
CA PRO A 93 1.26 4.17 -21.80
C PRO A 93 2.49 4.81 -21.14
N GLY A 94 3.59 4.06 -21.13
CA GLY A 94 4.87 4.47 -20.55
C GLY A 94 4.99 4.33 -19.02
N ALA A 95 3.97 3.78 -18.35
CA ALA A 95 4.13 3.27 -16.99
C ALA A 95 5.11 2.10 -16.96
N ALA A 96 5.72 1.85 -15.80
CA ALA A 96 6.66 0.73 -15.62
C ALA A 96 5.97 -0.46 -14.95
N GLY A 97 5.68 -1.52 -15.69
CA GLY A 97 5.15 -2.77 -15.15
C GLY A 97 6.23 -3.71 -14.65
N ILE A 98 5.98 -4.38 -13.53
CA ILE A 98 6.82 -5.46 -12.99
C ILE A 98 5.97 -6.72 -12.83
N ALA A 99 6.23 -7.73 -13.65
CA ALA A 99 5.49 -8.99 -13.57
C ALA A 99 6.04 -9.92 -12.48
N GLY A 100 5.15 -10.53 -11.70
CA GLY A 100 5.45 -11.59 -10.76
C GLY A 100 4.81 -11.35 -9.39
N ARG A 101 4.98 -12.32 -8.49
CA ARG A 101 4.53 -12.17 -7.10
C ARG A 101 5.37 -11.11 -6.41
N PHE A 102 4.69 -10.10 -5.85
CA PHE A 102 5.34 -8.96 -5.21
C PHE A 102 6.37 -9.37 -4.15
N ALA A 103 5.98 -10.24 -3.21
CA ALA A 103 6.88 -10.67 -2.13
C ALA A 103 8.13 -11.37 -2.69
N ASP A 104 7.98 -12.23 -3.71
CA ASP A 104 9.10 -12.95 -4.32
C ASP A 104 10.08 -11.97 -5.00
N VAL A 105 9.57 -10.98 -5.73
CA VAL A 105 10.40 -9.96 -6.39
C VAL A 105 11.11 -9.08 -5.35
N VAL A 106 10.41 -8.63 -4.31
CA VAL A 106 10.97 -7.74 -3.28
C VAL A 106 12.02 -8.44 -2.42
N LEU A 107 11.80 -9.72 -2.08
CA LEU A 107 12.70 -10.52 -1.26
C LEU A 107 13.87 -11.12 -2.05
N ALA A 108 13.85 -11.05 -3.38
CA ALA A 108 14.98 -11.47 -4.21
C ALA A 108 16.20 -10.54 -4.10
N ALA A 109 16.03 -9.33 -3.55
CA ALA A 109 17.14 -8.41 -3.29
C ALA A 109 18.14 -9.06 -2.34
N ARG A 110 19.39 -9.25 -2.78
CA ARG A 110 20.48 -9.58 -1.85
C ARG A 110 20.97 -8.32 -1.16
N PRO A 111 21.48 -8.39 0.09
CA PRO A 111 22.09 -7.26 0.77
C PRO A 111 23.21 -6.58 -0.05
N GLU A 112 23.86 -7.35 -0.92
CA GLU A 112 24.99 -6.97 -1.78
C GLU A 112 24.55 -6.22 -3.06
N ASP A 113 23.29 -6.38 -3.51
CA ASP A 113 22.76 -5.75 -4.73
C ASP A 113 22.49 -4.23 -4.56
N ILE A 114 22.94 -3.63 -3.46
CA ILE A 114 22.83 -2.20 -3.12
C ILE A 114 24.09 -1.42 -3.56
N ILE A 115 25.15 -2.08 -4.08
CA ILE A 115 26.41 -1.45 -4.51
C ILE A 115 26.86 -1.95 -5.90
N ASP A 116 27.17 -0.99 -6.78
CA ASP A 116 27.95 -0.99 -8.05
C ASP A 116 27.60 -1.99 -9.20
N PRO A 117 27.29 -1.55 -10.45
CA PRO A 117 26.79 -2.40 -11.55
C PRO A 117 27.84 -3.22 -12.35
N LEU A 118 29.09 -3.35 -11.90
CA LEU A 118 30.22 -3.70 -12.79
C LEU A 118 30.99 -5.01 -12.47
N GLU A 119 30.33 -6.04 -11.93
CA GLU A 119 30.94 -7.38 -11.94
C GLU A 119 30.31 -8.30 -13.01
N PRO A 120 31.10 -8.77 -14.00
CA PRO A 120 30.62 -9.76 -14.96
C PRO A 120 30.49 -11.12 -14.27
N PRO A 121 29.42 -11.89 -14.54
CA PRO A 121 29.23 -13.19 -13.92
C PRO A 121 30.31 -14.16 -14.37
N THR A 122 30.97 -14.81 -13.41
CA THR A 122 31.86 -15.95 -13.67
C THR A 122 31.06 -17.13 -14.20
N GLU A 123 31.52 -17.70 -15.31
CA GLU A 123 30.98 -18.92 -15.91
C GLU A 123 31.12 -20.10 -14.94
N GLU A 124 30.01 -20.71 -14.51
CA GLU A 124 29.87 -22.18 -14.43
C GLU A 124 28.47 -22.64 -13.97
N VAL A 125 27.92 -23.60 -14.72
CA VAL A 125 26.69 -24.41 -14.54
C VAL A 125 25.34 -23.67 -14.59
N ALA A 126 24.86 -23.48 -15.80
CA ALA A 126 23.52 -22.98 -16.12
C ALA A 126 22.43 -24.04 -15.83
N SER A 127 21.88 -24.03 -14.62
CA SER A 127 20.58 -24.64 -14.35
C SER A 127 19.44 -23.65 -14.65
N LEU A 128 18.26 -24.14 -15.04
CA LEU A 128 17.04 -23.31 -15.18
C LEU A 128 16.73 -22.49 -13.91
N THR A 129 17.17 -22.97 -12.74
CA THR A 129 17.05 -22.29 -11.45
C THR A 129 17.89 -21.01 -11.41
N ASN A 130 19.11 -21.02 -11.96
CA ASN A 130 19.99 -19.85 -12.00
C ASN A 130 19.43 -18.77 -12.94
N LEU A 131 18.83 -19.17 -14.07
CA LEU A 131 18.16 -18.24 -14.98
C LEU A 131 16.92 -17.59 -14.34
N ARG A 132 16.10 -18.37 -13.63
CA ARG A 132 14.94 -17.85 -12.90
C ARG A 132 15.35 -16.88 -11.79
N ALA A 133 16.39 -17.23 -11.03
CA ALA A 133 16.92 -16.36 -9.98
C ALA A 133 17.51 -15.06 -10.56
N ALA A 134 18.25 -15.13 -11.67
CA ALA A 134 18.78 -13.95 -12.36
C ALA A 134 17.67 -13.04 -12.91
N ALA A 135 16.63 -13.63 -13.52
CA ALA A 135 15.47 -12.87 -14.01
C ALA A 135 14.73 -12.18 -12.85
N LEU A 136 14.53 -12.88 -11.73
CA LEU A 136 13.89 -12.32 -10.54
C LEU A 136 14.73 -11.20 -9.91
N ASN A 137 16.06 -11.37 -9.85
CA ASN A 137 16.97 -10.31 -9.40
C ASN A 137 16.93 -9.10 -10.35
N GLY A 138 16.90 -9.31 -11.66
CA GLY A 138 16.74 -8.25 -12.65
C GLY A 138 15.45 -7.45 -12.44
N LYS A 139 14.33 -8.13 -12.21
CA LYS A 139 13.03 -7.51 -11.86
C LYS A 139 13.11 -6.74 -10.55
N CYS A 140 13.77 -7.30 -9.54
CA CYS A 140 13.99 -6.64 -8.25
C CYS A 140 14.79 -5.34 -8.43
N LYS A 141 15.95 -5.39 -9.10
CA LYS A 141 16.79 -4.21 -9.39
C LYS A 141 16.01 -3.15 -10.15
N ALA A 142 15.26 -3.56 -11.18
CA ALA A 142 14.39 -2.65 -11.93
C ALA A 142 13.37 -1.96 -11.02
N PHE A 143 12.70 -2.70 -10.12
CA PHE A 143 11.74 -2.14 -9.19
C PHE A 143 12.39 -1.22 -8.15
N VAL A 144 13.47 -1.67 -7.51
CA VAL A 144 14.24 -0.95 -6.49
C VAL A 144 14.78 0.38 -7.02
N SER A 145 15.17 0.44 -8.29
CA SER A 145 15.62 1.68 -8.95
C SER A 145 14.53 2.77 -9.06
N ARG A 146 13.25 2.39 -8.93
CA ARG A 146 12.12 3.33 -9.00
C ARG A 146 11.81 4.00 -7.67
N PHE A 147 12.39 3.55 -6.57
CA PHE A 147 12.18 4.19 -5.27
C PHE A 147 12.89 5.56 -5.19
N PRO A 148 12.36 6.49 -4.39
CA PRO A 148 11.14 6.38 -3.60
C PRO A 148 9.88 6.89 -4.33
N PHE A 149 8.70 6.49 -3.84
CA PHE A 149 7.37 6.88 -4.31
C PHE A 149 6.69 7.88 -3.34
N ASP A 150 5.85 8.76 -3.87
CA ASP A 150 5.03 9.69 -3.07
C ASP A 150 3.76 9.05 -2.53
N VAL A 151 3.26 8.06 -3.28
CA VAL A 151 2.06 7.32 -2.95
C VAL A 151 2.33 5.86 -3.26
N ILE A 152 2.07 4.99 -2.28
CA ILE A 152 2.18 3.54 -2.38
C ILE A 152 0.78 2.98 -2.14
N ASN A 153 0.20 2.31 -3.14
CA ASN A 153 -1.05 1.59 -3.03
C ASN A 153 -0.80 0.08 -3.04
N LEU A 154 -1.01 -0.55 -1.89
CA LEU A 154 -0.95 -1.99 -1.70
C LEU A 154 -2.37 -2.54 -1.62
N ASP A 155 -3.02 -2.64 -2.78
CA ASP A 155 -4.38 -3.17 -2.90
C ASP A 155 -4.35 -4.70 -2.98
N LEU A 156 -4.17 -5.37 -1.84
CA LEU A 156 -4.13 -6.83 -1.81
C LEU A 156 -5.54 -7.36 -2.02
N TYR A 157 -5.66 -8.27 -2.99
CA TYR A 157 -6.84 -9.10 -3.12
C TYR A 157 -6.92 -10.18 -2.02
N ASP A 158 -5.83 -10.42 -1.28
CA ASP A 158 -5.64 -11.54 -0.36
C ASP A 158 -5.44 -11.04 1.09
N TYR A 159 -5.26 -11.98 2.02
CA TYR A 159 -5.00 -11.71 3.42
C TYR A 159 -3.59 -11.15 3.67
N LEU A 160 -3.49 -10.23 4.62
CA LEU A 160 -2.21 -9.70 5.14
C LEU A 160 -1.40 -10.82 5.81
N PHE A 161 -2.08 -11.72 6.52
CA PHE A 161 -1.48 -12.86 7.21
C PHE A 161 -1.98 -14.16 6.58
N LYS A 162 -1.05 -15.04 6.18
CA LYS A 162 -1.38 -16.32 5.57
C LYS A 162 -1.10 -17.45 6.55
N ASN A 163 -2.06 -18.36 6.72
CA ASN A 163 -1.95 -19.48 7.67
C ASN A 163 -0.75 -20.39 7.43
N SER A 164 -0.33 -20.54 6.18
CA SER A 164 0.78 -21.43 5.80
C SER A 164 2.16 -20.78 5.95
N GLU A 165 2.26 -19.50 6.32
CA GLU A 165 3.53 -18.79 6.41
C GLU A 165 4.07 -18.77 7.84
N GLN A 166 5.40 -18.87 7.97
CA GLN A 166 6.10 -18.61 9.23
C GLN A 166 6.03 -17.13 9.59
N VAL A 167 6.11 -16.80 10.87
CA VAL A 167 6.14 -15.41 11.35
C VAL A 167 7.59 -14.90 11.42
N PRO A 168 7.94 -13.73 10.86
CA PRO A 168 7.11 -12.89 9.97
C PRO A 168 7.03 -13.46 8.55
N GLY A 169 5.83 -13.39 7.96
CA GLY A 169 5.55 -13.88 6.62
C GLY A 169 6.27 -13.14 5.49
N ALA A 170 6.18 -13.68 4.28
CA ALA A 170 6.91 -13.16 3.13
C ALA A 170 6.45 -11.72 2.78
N LEU A 171 5.14 -11.47 2.82
CA LEU A 171 4.59 -10.14 2.59
C LEU A 171 5.10 -9.13 3.61
N ILE A 172 5.13 -9.49 4.90
CA ILE A 172 5.61 -8.61 5.97
C ILE A 172 7.08 -8.22 5.75
N ASN A 173 7.92 -9.20 5.43
CA ASN A 173 9.33 -8.94 5.15
C ASN A 173 9.49 -8.07 3.89
N ALA A 174 8.63 -8.26 2.88
CA ALA A 174 8.61 -7.40 1.70
C ALA A 174 8.22 -5.95 2.06
N LEU A 175 7.22 -5.74 2.93
CA LEU A 175 6.84 -4.40 3.40
C LEU A 175 7.99 -3.70 4.11
N ARG A 176 8.73 -4.41 4.97
CA ARG A 176 9.93 -3.89 5.62
C ARG A 176 10.96 -3.40 4.61
N ASN A 177 11.24 -4.17 3.56
CA ASN A 177 12.15 -3.77 2.48
C ASN A 177 11.64 -2.53 1.72
N VAL A 178 10.35 -2.51 1.36
CA VAL A 178 9.73 -1.38 0.65
C VAL A 178 9.82 -0.09 1.46
N PHE A 179 9.49 -0.14 2.76
CA PHE A 179 9.63 1.04 3.64
C PHE A 179 11.10 1.41 3.86
N ALA A 180 12.02 0.46 3.90
CA ALA A 180 13.45 0.74 3.95
C ALA A 180 13.91 1.48 2.68
N TRP A 181 13.47 1.05 1.50
CA TRP A 181 13.82 1.66 0.21
C TRP A 181 13.21 3.05 0.02
N GLN A 182 12.08 3.36 0.66
CA GLN A 182 11.52 4.72 0.68
C GLN A 182 12.47 5.77 1.27
N ARG A 183 13.49 5.36 2.03
CA ARG A 183 14.47 6.29 2.65
C ARG A 183 15.48 6.85 1.66
N ARG A 184 15.56 6.25 0.46
CA ARG A 184 16.43 6.71 -0.63
C ARG A 184 16.11 8.15 -1.00
N GLU A 185 17.10 8.83 -1.53
CA GLU A 185 16.91 10.16 -2.07
C GLU A 185 16.33 10.10 -3.47
N ILE A 186 15.52 11.08 -3.80
CA ILE A 186 15.12 11.33 -5.17
C ILE A 186 16.22 12.16 -5.80
N GLU A 187 16.84 11.63 -6.85
CA GLU A 187 17.90 12.33 -7.58
C GLU A 187 17.45 13.74 -7.99
N GLY A 188 18.24 14.75 -7.61
CA GLY A 188 17.92 16.15 -7.90
C GLY A 188 16.83 16.78 -7.00
N TYR A 189 16.24 16.06 -6.05
CA TYR A 189 15.25 16.61 -5.09
C TYR A 189 15.57 16.29 -3.63
N GLY A 190 16.50 15.36 -3.40
CA GLY A 190 16.94 14.96 -2.08
C GLY A 190 15.96 13.98 -1.40
N PRO A 191 16.03 13.86 -0.08
CA PRO A 191 15.33 12.84 0.69
C PRO A 191 13.81 13.07 0.71
N LEU A 192 13.05 11.98 0.62
CA LEU A 192 11.60 12.03 0.70
C LEU A 192 11.15 12.42 2.14
N PRO A 193 10.34 13.49 2.32
CA PRO A 193 9.87 13.91 3.64
C PRO A 193 8.76 13.00 4.20
N GLY A 194 8.10 12.24 3.32
CA GLY A 194 6.99 11.35 3.65
C GLY A 194 6.25 10.88 2.40
N PHE A 195 5.31 9.95 2.56
CA PHE A 195 4.48 9.41 1.48
C PHE A 195 3.06 9.08 1.97
N THR A 196 2.13 8.90 1.04
CA THR A 196 0.81 8.34 1.34
C THR A 196 0.86 6.82 1.18
N LEU A 197 0.36 6.08 2.16
CA LEU A 197 0.19 4.63 2.08
C LEU A 197 -1.29 4.30 2.02
N PHE A 198 -1.68 3.58 0.98
CA PHE A 198 -2.95 2.86 0.92
C PHE A 198 -2.67 1.38 1.08
N PHE A 199 -3.43 0.74 1.96
CA PHE A 199 -3.31 -0.69 2.21
C PHE A 199 -4.71 -1.30 2.22
N THR A 200 -4.94 -2.28 1.36
CA THR A 200 -6.20 -3.03 1.34
C THR A 200 -5.90 -4.49 1.56
N THR A 201 -6.71 -5.17 2.36
CA THR A 201 -6.60 -6.62 2.59
C THR A 201 -7.96 -7.21 2.97
N GLN A 202 -8.14 -8.52 2.81
CA GLN A 202 -9.27 -9.22 3.41
C GLN A 202 -9.12 -9.30 4.94
N ILE A 203 -10.23 -9.12 5.68
CA ILE A 203 -10.28 -9.45 7.10
C ILE A 203 -10.27 -10.98 7.24
N GLY A 204 -9.26 -11.52 7.91
CA GLY A 204 -9.11 -12.98 8.07
C GLY A 204 -7.69 -13.48 7.78
N PRO A 205 -7.54 -14.79 7.49
CA PRO A 205 -8.59 -15.82 7.47
C PRO A 205 -9.15 -16.14 8.86
N ILE A 206 -10.38 -16.68 8.92
CA ILE A 206 -10.92 -17.30 10.13
C ILE A 206 -10.01 -18.50 10.46
N GLY A 207 -9.43 -18.52 11.66
CA GLY A 207 -8.41 -19.51 12.03
C GLY A 207 -7.00 -19.11 11.60
N LEU A 208 -6.64 -17.85 11.79
CA LEU A 208 -5.26 -17.35 11.73
C LEU A 208 -4.31 -18.30 12.49
N ASN A 209 -3.08 -18.54 12.02
CA ASN A 209 -2.08 -19.30 12.81
C ASN A 209 -1.90 -18.67 14.21
N ASP A 210 -1.84 -19.50 15.24
CA ASP A 210 -1.60 -19.14 16.64
C ASP A 210 -0.45 -18.14 16.82
N ASP A 211 0.64 -18.26 16.05
CA ASP A 211 1.78 -17.34 16.13
C ASP A 211 1.36 -15.90 15.76
N TYR A 212 0.56 -15.73 14.70
CA TYR A 212 0.05 -14.42 14.32
C TYR A 212 -1.01 -13.92 15.31
N GLN A 213 -1.86 -14.82 15.84
CA GLN A 213 -2.86 -14.42 16.85
C GLN A 213 -2.16 -13.89 18.11
N ASN A 214 -1.15 -14.61 18.59
CA ASN A 214 -0.35 -14.25 19.75
C ASN A 214 0.38 -12.92 19.51
N MET A 215 1.01 -12.73 18.35
CA MET A 215 1.63 -11.45 17.99
C MET A 215 0.65 -10.27 18.05
N LEU A 216 -0.56 -10.43 17.49
CA LEU A 216 -1.59 -9.38 17.49
C LEU A 216 -2.15 -9.14 18.91
N LEU A 217 -2.36 -10.20 19.69
CA LEU A 217 -2.81 -10.13 21.07
C LEU A 217 -1.79 -9.42 21.97
N GLU A 218 -0.52 -9.79 21.87
CA GLU A 218 0.57 -9.15 22.62
C GLU A 218 0.67 -7.67 22.30
N ASN A 219 0.57 -7.31 21.02
CA ASN A 219 0.56 -5.91 20.61
C ASN A 219 -0.63 -5.14 21.20
N MET A 220 -1.84 -5.72 21.18
CA MET A 220 -3.02 -5.13 21.84
C MET A 220 -2.83 -4.97 23.35
N ARG A 221 -2.37 -6.01 24.04
CA ARG A 221 -2.11 -5.98 25.50
C ARG A 221 -1.08 -4.93 25.87
N HIS A 222 -0.01 -4.83 25.09
CA HIS A 222 1.01 -3.82 25.29
C HIS A 222 0.41 -2.41 25.19
N ASN A 223 -0.39 -2.11 24.17
CA ASN A 223 -1.04 -0.80 24.07
C ASN A 223 -2.03 -0.53 25.21
N LEU A 224 -2.82 -1.52 25.64
CA LEU A 224 -3.75 -1.37 26.77
C LEU A 224 -3.04 -1.23 28.13
N GLY A 225 -1.80 -1.70 28.24
CA GLY A 225 -0.94 -1.54 29.41
C GLY A 225 -0.29 -0.16 29.45
N GLU A 226 0.21 0.31 28.31
CA GLU A 226 0.87 1.62 28.16
C GLU A 226 -0.12 2.79 28.20
N LEU A 227 -1.34 2.60 27.70
CA LEU A 227 -2.39 3.61 27.58
C LEU A 227 -3.70 3.10 28.19
N PRO A 228 -3.87 3.20 29.52
CA PRO A 228 -5.04 2.67 30.22
C PRO A 228 -6.39 3.19 29.70
N GLU A 229 -6.43 4.42 29.18
CA GLU A 229 -7.62 5.04 28.59
C GLU A 229 -8.16 4.28 27.38
N LEU A 230 -7.32 3.48 26.70
CA LEU A 230 -7.76 2.65 25.58
C LEU A 230 -8.69 1.51 26.01
N ARG A 231 -8.65 1.11 27.29
CA ARG A 231 -9.55 0.07 27.82
C ARG A 231 -11.00 0.52 27.78
N ASP A 232 -11.27 1.77 28.14
CA ASP A 232 -12.60 2.32 28.11
C ASP A 232 -13.10 2.45 26.67
N LEU A 233 -12.27 2.92 25.74
CA LEU A 233 -12.59 2.96 24.31
C LEU A 233 -12.91 1.56 23.76
N LEU A 234 -12.08 0.56 24.11
CA LEU A 234 -12.27 -0.82 23.68
C LEU A 234 -13.58 -1.41 24.21
N ARG A 235 -13.90 -1.14 25.49
CA ARG A 235 -15.13 -1.59 26.13
C ARG A 235 -16.35 -0.90 25.54
N THR A 236 -16.29 0.40 25.26
CA THR A 236 -17.39 1.12 24.57
C THR A 236 -17.66 0.54 23.19
N ARG A 237 -16.61 0.14 22.46
CA ARG A 237 -16.74 -0.38 21.09
C ARG A 237 -17.18 -1.84 21.03
N THR A 238 -16.67 -2.69 21.91
CA THR A 238 -16.83 -4.15 21.81
C THR A 238 -17.62 -4.78 22.95
N GLY A 239 -17.93 -4.01 24.00
CA GLY A 239 -18.49 -4.52 25.25
C GLY A 239 -17.48 -5.18 26.19
N SER A 240 -16.21 -5.35 25.76
CA SER A 240 -15.14 -5.96 26.55
C SER A 240 -13.84 -5.15 26.44
N ASP A 241 -12.99 -5.20 27.48
CA ASP A 241 -11.60 -4.71 27.41
C ASP A 241 -10.58 -5.85 27.40
N ASP A 242 -11.02 -7.10 27.26
CA ASP A 242 -10.17 -8.28 27.12
C ASP A 242 -9.94 -8.63 25.64
N PRO A 243 -8.72 -8.43 25.09
CA PRO A 243 -8.41 -8.78 23.71
C PRO A 243 -8.67 -10.24 23.35
N GLU A 244 -8.49 -11.19 24.27
CA GLU A 244 -8.76 -12.60 23.96
C GLU A 244 -10.25 -12.89 23.82
N HIS A 245 -11.07 -12.28 24.67
CA HIS A 245 -12.52 -12.37 24.54
C HIS A 245 -12.96 -11.85 23.18
N ILE A 246 -12.49 -10.66 22.79
CA ILE A 246 -12.85 -10.04 21.51
C ILE A 246 -12.38 -10.90 20.34
N LEU A 247 -11.15 -11.42 20.36
CA LEU A 247 -10.66 -12.34 19.34
C LEU A 247 -11.60 -13.54 19.10
N ARG A 248 -12.18 -14.09 20.18
CA ARG A 248 -13.08 -15.25 20.13
C ARG A 248 -14.52 -14.90 19.74
N THR A 249 -15.01 -13.72 20.12
CA THR A 249 -16.43 -13.34 19.94
C THR A 249 -16.70 -12.40 18.78
N ASP A 250 -15.72 -11.58 18.41
CA ASP A 250 -15.78 -10.58 17.34
C ASP A 250 -14.40 -10.41 16.69
N PHE A 251 -14.01 -11.43 15.92
CA PHE A 251 -12.72 -11.47 15.23
C PHE A 251 -12.53 -10.29 14.27
N GLU A 252 -13.58 -9.84 13.59
CA GLU A 252 -13.48 -8.73 12.64
C GLU A 252 -13.08 -7.43 13.34
N THR A 253 -13.72 -7.10 14.47
CA THR A 253 -13.35 -5.93 15.25
C THR A 253 -11.96 -6.08 15.87
N PHE A 254 -11.59 -7.27 16.36
CA PHE A 254 -10.23 -7.55 16.81
C PHE A 254 -9.20 -7.24 15.71
N PHE A 255 -9.42 -7.77 14.50
CA PHE A 255 -8.52 -7.59 13.37
C PHE A 255 -8.41 -6.13 12.95
N LYS A 256 -9.54 -5.40 12.88
CA LYS A 256 -9.60 -3.97 12.57
C LYS A 256 -8.80 -3.10 13.53
N ILE A 257 -8.71 -3.50 14.79
CA ILE A 257 -7.93 -2.77 15.79
C ILE A 257 -6.46 -3.21 15.75
N ALA A 258 -6.19 -4.50 15.62
CA ALA A 258 -4.84 -5.05 15.74
C ALA A 258 -3.98 -4.83 14.48
N ALA A 259 -4.51 -5.12 13.29
CA ALA A 259 -3.75 -5.13 12.04
C ALA A 259 -3.19 -3.76 11.63
N PRO A 260 -3.93 -2.62 11.72
CA PRO A 260 -3.36 -1.32 11.38
C PRO A 260 -2.16 -0.94 12.26
N LYS A 261 -2.18 -1.30 13.55
CA LYS A 261 -1.08 -1.02 14.48
C LYS A 261 0.19 -1.76 14.11
N PHE A 262 0.06 -2.96 13.57
CA PHE A 262 1.18 -3.71 13.02
C PHE A 262 1.86 -2.96 11.86
N LEU A 263 1.08 -2.39 10.93
CA LEU A 263 1.62 -1.56 9.85
C LEU A 263 2.31 -0.30 10.39
N VAL A 264 1.69 0.38 11.36
CA VAL A 264 2.28 1.55 12.03
C VAL A 264 3.63 1.19 12.66
N HIS A 265 3.71 0.04 13.35
CA HIS A 265 4.96 -0.42 13.95
C HIS A 265 6.03 -0.74 12.91
N THR A 266 5.65 -1.43 11.83
CA THR A 266 6.56 -1.76 10.71
C THR A 266 7.12 -0.49 10.04
N LEU A 267 6.31 0.57 9.92
CA LEU A 267 6.78 1.88 9.46
C LEU A 267 7.80 2.48 10.44
N GLN A 268 7.53 2.42 11.74
CA GLN A 268 8.44 2.92 12.79
C GLN A 268 9.80 2.24 12.81
N GLU A 269 9.83 0.92 12.64
CA GLU A 269 11.08 0.15 12.50
C GLU A 269 11.94 0.66 11.33
N GLN A 270 11.31 1.24 10.30
CA GLN A 270 11.94 1.70 9.07
C GLN A 270 12.11 3.22 8.98
N ASP A 271 12.16 3.93 10.11
CA ASP A 271 12.39 5.40 10.19
C ASP A 271 11.19 6.26 9.77
N TRP A 272 9.98 5.70 9.77
CA TRP A 272 8.75 6.39 9.41
C TRP A 272 7.76 6.47 10.57
N TYR A 273 6.79 7.36 10.50
CA TYR A 273 5.66 7.38 11.42
C TYR A 273 4.41 7.89 10.70
N VAL A 274 3.24 7.49 11.19
CA VAL A 274 1.97 8.00 10.68
C VAL A 274 1.68 9.33 11.36
N ASP A 275 1.40 10.36 10.57
CA ASP A 275 1.09 11.69 11.08
C ASP A 275 -0.37 11.73 11.58
N PRO A 276 -0.62 11.90 12.90
CA PRO A 276 -1.97 11.88 13.47
C PRO A 276 -2.81 13.12 13.11
N ASP A 277 -2.19 14.20 12.64
CA ASP A 277 -2.88 15.45 12.25
C ASP A 277 -3.29 15.44 10.76
N GLU A 278 -2.98 14.35 10.08
CA GLU A 278 -3.13 14.17 8.65
C GLU A 278 -4.15 13.06 8.33
N VAL A 279 -4.30 12.70 7.05
CA VAL A 279 -5.27 11.68 6.66
C VAL A 279 -4.90 10.33 7.27
N PHE A 280 -5.76 9.86 8.16
CA PHE A 280 -5.81 8.50 8.68
C PHE A 280 -7.24 8.00 8.59
N SER A 281 -7.48 6.95 7.81
CA SER A 281 -8.83 6.42 7.62
C SER A 281 -8.80 4.91 7.53
N ILE A 282 -9.63 4.27 8.34
CA ILE A 282 -9.92 2.83 8.25
C ILE A 282 -11.34 2.67 7.76
N VAL A 283 -11.52 1.94 6.68
CA VAL A 283 -12.81 1.78 6.01
C VAL A 283 -13.00 0.33 5.65
N GLU A 284 -14.22 -0.19 5.76
CA GLU A 284 -14.52 -1.56 5.37
C GLU A 284 -15.70 -1.64 4.41
N TYR A 285 -15.72 -2.68 3.59
CA TYR A 285 -16.85 -3.03 2.72
C TYR A 285 -16.84 -4.54 2.43
N SER A 286 -18.01 -5.13 2.27
CA SER A 286 -18.15 -6.56 1.97
C SER A 286 -18.30 -6.81 0.46
N ARG A 287 -17.75 -7.92 -0.01
CA ARG A 287 -17.92 -8.43 -1.38
C ARG A 287 -18.60 -9.78 -1.36
N GLU A 288 -19.48 -9.98 -2.33
CA GLU A 288 -20.05 -11.29 -2.62
C GLU A 288 -19.05 -12.11 -3.45
N HIS A 289 -18.88 -13.38 -3.09
CA HIS A 289 -18.04 -14.33 -3.81
C HIS A 289 -18.66 -15.72 -3.75
N GLU A 290 -18.35 -16.58 -4.72
CA GLU A 290 -18.94 -17.92 -4.85
C GLU A 290 -18.72 -18.79 -3.59
N ALA A 291 -17.62 -18.57 -2.88
CA ALA A 291 -17.25 -19.25 -1.63
C ALA A 291 -17.84 -18.61 -0.35
N GLY A 292 -18.66 -17.57 -0.49
CA GLY A 292 -19.22 -16.79 0.62
C GLY A 292 -18.75 -15.34 0.60
N ASN A 293 -19.47 -14.49 1.33
CA ASN A 293 -19.12 -13.09 1.45
C ASN A 293 -17.83 -12.92 2.26
N TYR A 294 -16.98 -11.98 1.84
CA TYR A 294 -15.79 -11.60 2.59
C TYR A 294 -15.73 -10.08 2.77
N THR A 295 -15.09 -9.64 3.85
CA THR A 295 -14.96 -8.21 4.19
C THR A 295 -13.56 -7.73 3.85
N MET A 296 -13.49 -6.61 3.13
CA MET A 296 -12.25 -5.91 2.80
C MET A 296 -12.01 -4.80 3.82
N LEU A 297 -10.80 -4.76 4.37
CA LEU A 297 -10.31 -3.65 5.19
C LEU A 297 -9.43 -2.76 4.32
N HIS A 298 -9.74 -1.48 4.28
CA HIS A 298 -8.97 -0.46 3.62
C HIS A 298 -8.40 0.53 4.65
N ILE A 299 -7.11 0.84 4.52
CA ILE A 299 -6.42 1.77 5.39
C ILE A 299 -5.67 2.80 4.55
N ALA A 300 -5.92 4.08 4.80
CA ALA A 300 -5.19 5.20 4.23
C ALA A 300 -4.40 5.91 5.33
N MET A 301 -3.10 6.14 5.11
CA MET A 301 -2.21 6.77 6.07
C MET A 301 -1.33 7.83 5.38
N GLN A 302 -1.20 8.99 6.00
CA GLN A 302 -0.13 9.93 5.69
C GLN A 302 1.08 9.61 6.55
N VAL A 303 2.18 9.24 5.89
CA VAL A 303 3.42 8.84 6.52
C VAL A 303 4.44 9.97 6.41
N ARG A 304 5.20 10.17 7.49
CA ARG A 304 6.30 11.13 7.59
C ARG A 304 7.59 10.46 8.07
N ARG A 305 8.72 11.04 7.68
CA ARG A 305 10.03 10.59 8.15
C ARG A 305 10.26 11.05 9.58
N GLN A 306 10.78 10.17 10.42
CA GLN A 306 11.16 10.52 11.79
C GLN A 306 12.31 11.54 11.80
N TYR A 307 12.31 12.41 12.81
CA TYR A 307 13.36 13.40 13.03
C TYR A 307 13.92 13.32 14.46
N PRO A 308 15.25 13.37 14.67
CA PRO A 308 16.29 13.27 13.65
C PRO A 308 16.25 11.91 12.92
N ARG A 309 16.74 11.86 11.68
CA ARG A 309 16.76 10.64 10.87
C ARG A 309 17.59 9.55 11.53
N ARG A 310 17.26 8.28 11.27
CA ARG A 310 17.95 7.13 11.87
C ARG A 310 19.47 7.19 11.72
N GLU A 311 19.98 7.57 10.56
CA GLU A 311 21.42 7.72 10.28
C GLU A 311 22.11 8.85 11.08
N ASN A 312 21.33 9.80 11.58
CA ASN A 312 21.82 10.98 12.31
C ASN A 312 21.52 10.92 13.82
N ARG A 313 21.00 9.80 14.32
CA ARG A 313 20.68 9.62 15.74
C ARG A 313 21.93 9.27 16.53
N PRO A 314 22.15 9.87 17.72
CA PRO A 314 23.11 9.35 18.66
C PRO A 314 22.78 7.88 19.02
N PRO A 315 23.79 7.04 19.32
CA PRO A 315 23.55 5.67 19.76
C PRO A 315 22.55 5.61 20.92
N ASN A 316 21.65 4.63 20.89
CA ASN A 316 20.62 4.40 21.92
C ASN A 316 19.59 5.53 22.10
N THR A 317 19.47 6.46 21.15
CA THR A 317 18.39 7.45 21.17
C THR A 317 17.19 6.97 20.35
N GLN A 318 15.99 7.09 20.93
CA GLN A 318 14.75 6.87 20.20
C GLN A 318 14.24 8.20 19.63
N PRO A 319 13.62 8.17 18.44
CA PRO A 319 12.94 9.34 17.90
C PRO A 319 11.74 9.69 18.78
N ASP A 320 11.49 10.99 18.96
CA ASP A 320 10.30 11.45 19.67
C ASP A 320 9.07 11.41 18.75
N VAL A 321 8.57 10.20 18.50
CA VAL A 321 7.31 9.94 17.78
C VAL A 321 6.29 9.21 18.65
N THR A 322 6.55 9.13 19.95
CA THR A 322 5.70 8.43 20.91
C THR A 322 4.31 9.06 20.95
N ASP A 323 4.22 10.39 21.03
CA ASP A 323 2.92 11.07 21.06
C ASP A 323 2.15 10.91 19.74
N ALA A 324 2.85 10.92 18.60
CA ALA A 324 2.23 10.63 17.32
C ALA A 324 1.64 9.21 17.28
N TYR A 325 2.41 8.22 17.76
CA TYR A 325 1.95 6.84 17.88
C TYR A 325 0.74 6.71 18.81
N ARG A 326 0.79 7.31 20.01
CA ARG A 326 -0.32 7.29 20.96
C ARG A 326 -1.60 7.81 20.33
N ARG A 327 -1.55 8.95 19.66
CA ARG A 327 -2.71 9.56 18.97
C ARG A 327 -3.26 8.68 17.86
N VAL A 328 -2.40 8.08 17.02
CA VAL A 328 -2.83 7.15 15.97
C VAL A 328 -3.50 5.92 16.58
N VAL A 329 -2.93 5.34 17.64
CA VAL A 329 -3.51 4.19 18.33
C VAL A 329 -4.85 4.55 18.97
N SER A 330 -4.96 5.68 19.67
CA SER A 330 -6.23 6.15 20.22
C SER A 330 -7.29 6.31 19.12
N ASN A 331 -6.92 6.88 17.97
CA ASN A 331 -7.82 6.99 16.82
C ASN A 331 -8.30 5.62 16.33
N ILE A 332 -7.40 4.64 16.19
CA ILE A 332 -7.74 3.26 15.79
C ILE A 332 -8.77 2.64 16.74
N PHE A 333 -8.60 2.82 18.06
CA PHE A 333 -9.52 2.29 19.06
C PHE A 333 -10.88 3.00 19.01
N SER A 334 -10.90 4.32 18.84
CA SER A 334 -12.13 5.11 18.82
C SER A 334 -12.91 5.02 17.50
N GLN A 335 -12.24 4.75 16.37
CA GLN A 335 -12.87 4.79 15.06
C GLN A 335 -13.82 3.60 14.88
N ASN A 336 -15.12 3.86 14.85
CA ASN A 336 -16.16 2.84 14.68
C ASN A 336 -17.13 3.23 13.56
N ASP A 337 -16.57 3.59 12.40
CA ASP A 337 -17.36 3.97 11.24
C ASP A 337 -18.14 2.78 10.72
N PRO A 338 -19.39 2.99 10.26
CA PRO A 338 -20.17 1.92 9.68
C PRO A 338 -19.53 1.42 8.36
N PRO A 339 -19.69 0.14 8.02
CA PRO A 339 -19.24 -0.40 6.75
C PRO A 339 -19.87 0.36 5.58
N ILE A 340 -19.11 0.56 4.50
CA ILE A 340 -19.66 1.11 3.26
C ILE A 340 -20.55 0.04 2.63
N THR A 341 -21.76 0.45 2.27
CA THR A 341 -22.74 -0.39 1.59
C THR A 341 -23.21 0.27 0.30
N LEU A 342 -23.83 -0.49 -0.60
CA LEU A 342 -24.42 0.07 -1.81
C LEU A 342 -25.56 1.07 -1.51
N ALA A 343 -26.16 0.99 -0.32
CA ALA A 343 -27.19 1.93 0.12
C ALA A 343 -26.61 3.28 0.60
N SER A 344 -25.33 3.32 0.98
CA SER A 344 -24.67 4.53 1.47
C SER A 344 -23.93 5.33 0.39
N ILE A 345 -23.97 4.89 -0.88
CA ILE A 345 -23.25 5.52 -1.99
C ILE A 345 -24.18 6.23 -2.96
N ASP A 346 -23.76 7.39 -3.47
CA ASP A 346 -24.41 8.03 -4.63
C ASP A 346 -23.96 7.32 -5.91
N LYS A 347 -24.77 6.36 -6.35
CA LYS A 347 -24.47 5.56 -7.53
C LYS A 347 -24.37 6.39 -8.81
N ASN A 348 -25.19 7.44 -8.96
CA ASN A 348 -25.21 8.23 -10.19
C ASN A 348 -23.91 9.02 -10.35
N ASP A 349 -23.44 9.61 -9.26
CA ASP A 349 -22.18 10.33 -9.21
C ASP A 349 -20.97 9.40 -9.47
N LEU A 350 -20.98 8.19 -8.90
CA LEU A 350 -19.94 7.19 -9.15
C LEU A 350 -19.95 6.69 -10.61
N ASP A 351 -21.12 6.43 -11.19
CA ASP A 351 -21.26 5.96 -12.57
C ASP A 351 -20.76 7.03 -13.56
N GLN A 352 -21.07 8.30 -13.32
CA GLN A 352 -20.53 9.41 -14.12
C GLN A 352 -19.01 9.49 -14.06
N HIS A 353 -18.45 9.36 -12.86
CA HIS A 353 -17.00 9.40 -12.68
C HIS A 353 -16.29 8.19 -13.32
N MET A 354 -16.88 7.00 -13.23
CA MET A 354 -16.39 5.80 -13.94
C MET A 354 -16.46 5.97 -15.46
N GLU A 355 -17.48 6.66 -16.00
CA GLU A 355 -17.55 6.91 -17.44
C GLU A 355 -16.43 7.85 -17.93
N LEU A 356 -16.03 8.83 -17.12
CA LEU A 356 -14.86 9.66 -17.42
C LEU A 356 -13.57 8.82 -17.49
N ILE A 357 -13.41 7.89 -16.55
CA ILE A 357 -12.28 6.95 -16.50
C ILE A 357 -12.27 6.04 -17.73
N ARG A 358 -13.42 5.44 -18.07
CA ARG A 358 -13.57 4.58 -19.26
C ARG A 358 -13.30 5.34 -20.55
N SER A 359 -13.80 6.57 -20.66
CA SER A 359 -13.53 7.48 -21.79
C SER A 359 -12.04 7.77 -21.91
N ARG A 360 -11.36 8.02 -20.79
CA ARG A 360 -9.91 8.26 -20.76
C ARG A 360 -9.12 7.02 -21.18
N ARG A 361 -9.50 5.84 -20.69
CA ARG A 361 -8.93 4.56 -21.08
C ARG A 361 -9.03 4.32 -22.59
N LYS A 362 -10.22 4.55 -23.15
CA LYS A 362 -10.48 4.40 -24.59
C LYS A 362 -9.63 5.35 -25.43
N LYS A 363 -9.41 6.57 -24.94
CA LYS A 363 -8.50 7.54 -25.58
C LYS A 363 -7.08 6.97 -25.66
N TYR A 364 -6.51 6.50 -24.55
CA TYR A 364 -5.13 6.01 -24.52
C TYR A 364 -4.93 4.72 -25.32
N ARG A 365 -5.88 3.79 -25.29
CA ARG A 365 -5.82 2.59 -26.15
C ARG A 365 -5.77 2.93 -27.63
N LYS A 366 -6.49 3.96 -28.07
CA LYS A 366 -6.48 4.42 -29.47
C LYS A 366 -5.16 5.07 -29.86
N GLU A 367 -4.52 5.78 -28.94
CA GLU A 367 -3.20 6.39 -29.17
C GLU A 367 -2.16 5.30 -29.44
N VAL A 368 -2.14 4.25 -28.62
CA VAL A 368 -1.22 3.10 -28.79
C VAL A 368 -1.52 2.32 -30.08
N GLY A 369 -2.79 2.03 -30.35
CA GLY A 369 -3.19 1.27 -31.54
C GLY A 369 -3.17 2.04 -32.87
N ALA A 370 -2.88 3.35 -32.85
CA ALA A 370 -2.65 4.14 -34.06
C ALA A 370 -1.16 4.20 -34.46
N GLU A 371 -0.27 3.67 -33.61
CA GLU A 371 1.19 3.56 -33.85
C GLU A 371 1.61 2.16 -34.36
N GLU A 372 0.68 1.19 -34.40
CA GLU A 372 0.84 -0.13 -35.06
C GLU A 372 0.32 -0.10 -36.50
#